data_AF-A0A851IC63-F1
#
_entry.id   AF-A0A851IC63-F1
#
_cell.length_a   1.000
_cell.length_b   1.000
_cell.length_c   1.000
_cell.angle_alpha   90.00
_cell.angle_beta   90.00
_cell.angle_gamma   90.00
#
_symmetry.space_group_name_H-M   'P 1'
#
loop_
_entity.id
_entity.type
_entity.pdbx_description
1 polymer ?
#
loop_
_entity_poly.entity_id
_entity_poly.type
_entity_poly.pdbx_seq_one_letter_code
_entity_poly.pdbx_strand_id
1 'polypeptide(L)'
;MKEKKGFTLAELLVVVAIIGVLVAVSIPIFTSQLEKSRESVDISNMRAAYAVAQVDVLTEGYKDIDRYTASGSTYSGYYDISGNMKATKAGIATYGKSSVTGKQTTSDLPVNGNFDWDGNVSGKLIKVTIKSDATDGKYVTVAWEN
;
A
#
# COMPACT_ATOMS: atom_id res chain seq x y z
N MET A 1 22.65 -60.34 8.16
CA MET A 1 22.51 -58.98 8.74
C MET A 1 22.56 -57.99 7.59
N LYS A 2 21.58 -57.07 7.45
CA LYS A 2 21.59 -56.06 6.38
C LYS A 2 22.49 -54.91 6.81
N GLU A 3 23.61 -54.71 6.10
CA GLU A 3 24.46 -53.52 6.24
C GLU A 3 23.60 -52.27 6.06
N LYS A 4 23.44 -51.48 7.12
CA LYS A 4 22.82 -50.15 7.01
C LYS A 4 23.89 -49.22 6.46
N LYS A 5 23.83 -48.93 5.16
CA LYS A 5 24.63 -47.86 4.55
C LYS A 5 24.26 -46.54 5.24
N GLY A 6 25.16 -46.03 6.07
CA GLY A 6 25.07 -44.70 6.67
C GLY A 6 25.42 -43.63 5.64
N PHE A 7 24.84 -42.44 5.81
CA PHE A 7 25.12 -41.27 4.97
C PHE A 7 26.58 -40.84 5.13
N THR A 8 27.29 -40.61 4.05
CA THR A 8 28.69 -40.16 4.12
C THR A 8 28.75 -38.65 4.37
N LEU A 9 29.80 -38.19 5.06
CA LEU A 9 30.03 -36.76 5.26
C LEU A 9 30.22 -36.01 3.94
N ALA A 10 30.80 -36.68 2.94
CA ALA A 10 31.01 -36.12 1.60
C ALA A 10 29.67 -35.88 0.88
N GLU A 11 28.72 -36.81 0.97
CA GLU A 11 27.37 -36.63 0.42
C GLU A 11 26.66 -35.43 1.05
N LEU A 12 26.81 -35.23 2.36
CA LEU A 12 26.22 -34.07 3.03
C LEU A 12 26.85 -32.75 2.60
N LEU A 13 28.18 -32.73 2.44
CA LEU A 13 28.92 -31.52 2.10
C LEU A 13 28.55 -30.99 0.71
N VAL A 14 28.45 -31.87 -0.29
CA VAL A 14 28.05 -31.47 -1.65
C VAL A 14 26.62 -30.92 -1.66
N VAL A 15 25.71 -31.50 -0.89
CA VAL A 15 24.32 -31.02 -0.80
C VAL A 15 24.25 -29.61 -0.20
N VAL A 16 24.95 -29.37 0.91
CA VAL A 16 24.97 -28.04 1.54
C VAL A 16 25.64 -27.00 0.62
N ALA A 17 26.67 -27.39 -0.13
CA ALA A 17 27.29 -26.52 -1.12
C ALA A 17 26.31 -26.08 -2.22
N ILE A 18 25.52 -27.00 -2.77
CA ILE A 18 24.51 -26.68 -3.80
C ILE A 18 23.39 -25.82 -3.20
N ILE A 19 22.89 -26.14 -2.01
CA ILE A 19 21.86 -25.32 -1.32
C ILE A 19 22.38 -23.90 -1.07
N GLY A 20 23.66 -23.75 -0.69
CA GLY A 20 24.29 -22.44 -0.49
C GLY A 20 24.24 -21.57 -1.75
N VAL A 21 24.54 -22.14 -2.92
CA VAL A 21 24.46 -21.42 -4.21
C VAL A 21 23.02 -21.03 -4.54
N LEU A 22 22.06 -21.95 -4.36
CA LEU A 22 20.64 -21.67 -4.62
C LEU A 22 20.12 -20.55 -3.72
N VAL A 23 20.42 -20.59 -2.42
CA VAL A 23 19.98 -19.56 -1.46
C VAL A 23 20.59 -18.21 -1.78
N ALA A 24 21.88 -18.16 -2.14
CA ALA A 24 22.58 -16.91 -2.46
C ALA A 24 21.91 -16.13 -3.61
N VAL A 25 21.39 -16.83 -4.62
CA VAL A 25 20.66 -16.21 -5.74
C VAL A 25 19.18 -15.99 -5.39
N SER A 26 18.56 -16.91 -4.65
CA SER A 26 17.12 -16.90 -4.39
C SER A 26 16.70 -15.77 -3.45
N ILE A 27 17.48 -15.48 -2.40
CA ILE A 27 17.13 -14.45 -1.41
C ILE A 27 16.92 -13.06 -2.05
N PRO A 28 17.88 -12.49 -2.80
CA PRO A 28 17.70 -11.14 -3.34
C PRO A 28 16.54 -11.07 -4.34
N ILE A 29 16.35 -12.11 -5.15
CA ILE A 29 15.24 -12.19 -6.10
C ILE A 29 13.90 -12.24 -5.36
N PHE A 30 13.77 -13.13 -4.38
CA PHE A 30 12.54 -13.29 -3.60
C PHE A 30 12.20 -12.01 -2.85
N THR A 31 13.19 -11.38 -2.20
CA THR A 31 12.98 -10.09 -1.52
C THR A 31 12.50 -9.02 -2.50
N SER A 32 13.13 -8.88 -3.67
CA SER A 32 12.69 -7.89 -4.67
C SER A 32 11.27 -8.15 -5.18
N GLN A 33 10.89 -9.42 -5.41
CA GLN A 33 9.54 -9.77 -5.84
C GLN A 33 8.50 -9.51 -4.75
N LEU A 34 8.83 -9.89 -3.51
CA LEU A 34 7.96 -9.68 -2.36
C LEU A 34 7.70 -8.18 -2.13
N GLU A 35 8.73 -7.35 -2.31
CA GLU A 35 8.58 -5.91 -2.24
C GLU A 35 7.69 -5.34 -3.36
N LYS A 36 7.85 -5.80 -4.61
CA LYS A 36 6.95 -5.44 -5.72
C LYS A 36 5.50 -5.84 -5.44
N SER A 37 5.28 -7.01 -4.83
CA SER A 37 3.94 -7.45 -4.43
C SER A 37 3.31 -6.52 -3.39
N ARG A 38 4.09 -6.07 -2.40
CA ARG A 38 3.61 -5.09 -1.41
C ARG A 38 3.26 -3.75 -2.06
N GLU A 39 4.10 -3.28 -2.97
CA GLU A 39 3.86 -2.07 -3.79
C GLU A 39 2.53 -2.14 -4.55
N SER A 40 2.26 -3.28 -5.19
CA SER A 40 1.03 -3.50 -5.96
C SER A 40 -0.22 -3.49 -5.06
N VAL A 41 -0.11 -4.06 -3.85
CA VAL A 41 -1.18 -4.04 -2.85
C VAL A 41 -1.44 -2.61 -2.37
N ASP A 42 -0.38 -1.83 -2.09
CA ASP A 42 -0.51 -0.44 -1.65
C ASP A 42 -1.21 0.44 -2.70
N ILE A 43 -0.87 0.28 -4.00
CA ILE A 43 -1.63 0.92 -5.10
C ILE A 43 -3.08 0.47 -5.11
N SER A 44 -3.33 -0.83 -5.01
CA SER A 44 -4.68 -1.39 -5.07
C SER A 44 -5.57 -0.80 -3.97
N ASN A 45 -5.03 -0.70 -2.75
CA ASN A 45 -5.71 -0.07 -1.62
C ASN A 45 -6.02 1.41 -1.89
N MET A 46 -5.08 2.14 -2.49
CA MET A 46 -5.29 3.56 -2.82
C MET A 46 -6.36 3.75 -3.91
N ARG A 47 -6.39 2.88 -4.93
CA ARG A 47 -7.45 2.87 -5.95
C ARG A 47 -8.82 2.54 -5.34
N ALA A 48 -8.86 1.58 -4.41
CA ALA A 48 -10.09 1.24 -3.70
C ALA A 48 -10.61 2.43 -2.87
N ALA A 49 -9.74 3.08 -2.08
CA ALA A 49 -10.09 4.26 -1.31
C ALA A 49 -10.59 5.42 -2.19
N TYR A 50 -9.94 5.65 -3.33
CA TYR A 50 -10.39 6.65 -4.31
C TYR A 50 -11.80 6.34 -4.84
N ALA A 51 -12.05 5.08 -5.22
CA ALA A 51 -13.34 4.67 -5.77
C ALA A 51 -14.48 4.82 -4.76
N VAL A 52 -14.28 4.40 -3.51
CA VAL A 52 -15.28 4.56 -2.46
C VAL A 52 -15.55 6.04 -2.19
N ALA A 53 -14.51 6.86 -2.11
CA ALA A 53 -14.67 8.29 -1.87
C ALA A 53 -15.39 9.00 -3.02
N GLN A 54 -15.16 8.57 -4.26
CA GLN A 54 -15.89 9.08 -5.42
C GLN A 54 -17.39 8.77 -5.31
N VAL A 55 -17.76 7.56 -4.85
CA VAL A 55 -19.15 7.18 -4.60
C VAL A 55 -19.75 8.00 -3.46
N ASP A 56 -19.03 8.21 -2.36
CA ASP A 56 -19.50 9.00 -1.22
C ASP A 56 -19.74 10.47 -1.59
N VAL A 57 -18.91 11.04 -2.48
CA VAL A 57 -19.11 12.39 -3.01
C VAL A 57 -20.39 12.49 -3.83
N LEU A 58 -20.67 11.47 -4.66
CA LEU A 58 -21.85 11.43 -5.52
C LEU A 58 -23.14 11.16 -4.75
N THR A 59 -23.07 10.36 -3.68
CA THR A 59 -24.23 9.95 -2.87
C THR A 59 -24.46 10.83 -1.64
N GLU A 60 -23.61 11.85 -1.42
CA GLU A 60 -23.59 12.68 -0.21
C GLU A 60 -23.41 11.87 1.10
N GLY A 61 -22.76 10.70 0.98
CA GLY A 61 -22.47 9.77 2.07
C GLY A 61 -21.36 10.22 3.02
N TYR A 62 -20.65 11.31 2.70
CA TYR A 62 -19.50 11.84 3.45
C TYR A 62 -19.81 12.44 4.85
N LYS A 63 -20.95 12.08 5.45
CA LYS A 63 -21.51 12.68 6.69
C LYS A 63 -20.65 12.50 7.94
N ASP A 64 -19.67 11.61 7.88
CA ASP A 64 -18.74 11.26 8.97
C ASP A 64 -17.31 11.82 8.76
N ILE A 65 -17.11 12.68 7.76
CA ILE A 65 -15.87 13.42 7.53
C ILE A 65 -16.05 14.83 8.12
N ASP A 66 -15.07 15.33 8.87
CA ASP A 66 -15.15 16.64 9.55
C ASP A 66 -15.70 17.73 8.60
N ARG A 67 -16.82 18.32 9.01
CA ARG A 67 -17.61 19.26 8.21
C ARG A 67 -16.95 20.64 8.22
N TYR A 68 -16.64 21.18 7.05
CA TYR A 68 -16.65 22.62 6.84
C TYR A 68 -17.71 22.96 5.79
N THR A 69 -18.77 23.61 6.23
CA THR A 69 -20.05 23.77 5.54
C THR A 69 -20.09 25.05 4.69
N ALA A 70 -19.17 25.19 3.72
CA ALA A 70 -19.20 26.33 2.79
C ALA A 70 -18.76 25.94 1.36
N SER A 71 -19.29 26.61 0.35
CA SER A 71 -18.75 26.53 -1.02
C SER A 71 -17.27 26.93 -1.02
N GLY A 72 -16.39 26.14 -1.66
CA GLY A 72 -14.92 26.27 -1.53
C GLY A 72 -14.30 25.44 -0.41
N SER A 73 -15.05 24.55 0.26
CA SER A 73 -14.54 23.75 1.38
C SER A 73 -13.72 22.54 0.92
N THR A 74 -12.72 22.22 1.73
CA THR A 74 -11.89 21.02 1.63
C THR A 74 -12.27 20.09 2.80
N TYR A 75 -12.73 18.89 2.50
CA TYR A 75 -13.02 17.84 3.48
C TYR A 75 -11.91 16.80 3.41
N SER A 76 -11.39 16.36 4.55
CA SER A 76 -10.37 15.30 4.58
C SER A 76 -10.74 14.22 5.58
N GLY A 77 -10.58 12.96 5.17
CA GLY A 77 -10.74 11.79 6.03
C GLY A 77 -9.70 10.74 5.70
N TYR A 78 -9.76 9.62 6.42
CA TYR A 78 -8.83 8.50 6.30
C TYR A 78 -9.61 7.24 5.96
N TYR A 79 -9.00 6.35 5.19
CA TYR A 79 -9.55 5.01 4.99
C TYR A 79 -8.89 4.01 5.92
N ASP A 80 -9.70 3.14 6.52
CA ASP A 80 -9.21 1.93 7.16
C ASP A 80 -9.07 0.76 6.19
N ILE A 81 -8.29 -0.25 6.59
CA ILE A 81 -8.03 -1.46 5.78
C ILE A 81 -9.31 -2.24 5.43
N SER A 82 -10.42 -1.95 6.11
CA SER A 82 -11.74 -2.49 5.84
C SER A 82 -12.54 -1.66 4.84
N GLY A 83 -11.96 -0.58 4.30
CA GLY A 83 -12.56 0.27 3.28
C GLY A 83 -13.51 1.33 3.81
N ASN A 84 -13.53 1.59 5.12
CA ASN A 84 -14.41 2.60 5.71
C ASN A 84 -13.69 3.94 5.87
N MET A 85 -14.41 5.03 5.60
CA MET A 85 -13.94 6.37 5.90
C MET A 85 -14.01 6.69 7.40
N LYS A 86 -13.02 7.41 7.89
CA LYS A 86 -12.89 7.89 9.26
C LYS A 86 -12.48 9.36 9.26
N ALA A 87 -13.05 10.16 10.17
CA ALA A 87 -12.62 11.56 10.35
C ALA A 87 -11.21 11.71 10.94
N THR A 88 -10.75 10.73 11.73
CA THR A 88 -9.48 10.81 12.48
C THR A 88 -8.57 9.63 12.18
N LYS A 89 -7.27 9.81 12.41
CA LYS A 89 -6.24 8.76 12.28
C LYS A 89 -6.33 7.66 13.34
N ALA A 90 -7.06 7.93 14.43
CA ALA A 90 -7.01 7.10 15.63
C ALA A 90 -7.55 5.69 15.36
N GLY A 91 -6.75 4.68 15.68
CA GLY A 91 -7.15 3.27 15.59
C GLY A 91 -7.18 2.70 14.17
N ILE A 92 -6.69 3.42 13.16
CA ILE A 92 -6.61 2.91 11.79
C ILE A 92 -5.31 2.12 11.62
N ALA A 93 -5.45 0.89 11.13
CA ALA A 93 -4.30 0.10 10.70
C ALA A 93 -3.61 0.78 9.51
N THR A 94 -2.32 1.02 9.64
CA THR A 94 -1.52 1.68 8.60
C THR A 94 -1.23 0.75 7.42
N TYR A 95 -1.19 1.33 6.24
CA TYR A 95 -0.70 0.73 5.01
C TYR A 95 0.75 1.14 4.74
N GLY A 96 1.32 0.75 3.60
CA GLY A 96 2.75 0.94 3.37
C GLY A 96 3.52 -0.11 4.16
N LYS A 97 3.78 -1.24 3.51
CA LYS A 97 4.76 -2.23 4.01
C LYS A 97 5.92 -2.43 3.04
N SER A 98 5.87 -1.79 1.87
CA SER A 98 6.92 -1.81 0.86
C SER A 98 8.10 -0.91 1.26
N SER A 99 9.33 -1.36 1.08
CA SER A 99 10.56 -0.62 1.42
C SER A 99 11.28 -0.02 0.20
N VAL A 100 10.64 0.04 -0.98
CA VAL A 100 11.33 0.33 -2.26
C VAL A 100 11.33 1.79 -2.67
N THR A 101 12.52 2.32 -2.97
CA THR A 101 12.78 3.70 -3.41
C THR A 101 12.36 4.10 -4.81
N GLY A 102 11.60 3.25 -5.49
CA GLY A 102 11.05 3.55 -6.80
C GLY A 102 9.78 4.38 -6.66
N LYS A 103 9.82 5.64 -7.10
CA LYS A 103 8.60 6.42 -7.33
C LYS A 103 7.73 5.64 -8.32
N GLN A 104 6.57 5.15 -7.88
CA GLN A 104 5.59 4.55 -8.78
C GLN A 104 5.19 5.59 -9.84
N THR A 105 5.17 5.17 -11.10
CA THR A 105 4.74 6.04 -12.19
C THR A 105 3.27 6.37 -12.01
N THR A 106 2.91 7.64 -12.21
CA THR A 106 1.55 8.17 -12.05
C THR A 106 0.49 7.41 -12.86
N SER A 107 0.90 6.62 -13.87
CA SER A 107 0.05 5.71 -14.64
C SER A 107 -0.64 4.65 -13.80
N ASP A 108 -0.04 4.24 -12.69
CA ASP A 108 -0.61 3.20 -11.82
C ASP A 108 -1.49 3.78 -10.71
N LEU A 109 -1.55 5.10 -10.59
CA LEU A 109 -2.36 5.79 -9.58
C LEU A 109 -3.70 6.24 -10.19
N PRO A 110 -4.74 6.48 -9.36
CA PRO A 110 -5.94 7.19 -9.80
C PRO A 110 -5.58 8.55 -10.42
N VAL A 111 -6.45 9.08 -11.28
CA VAL A 111 -6.26 10.35 -12.02
C VAL A 111 -5.94 11.55 -11.11
N ASN A 112 -6.30 11.47 -9.83
CA ASN A 112 -6.00 12.48 -8.80
C ASN A 112 -5.35 11.86 -7.53
N GLY A 113 -4.61 10.76 -7.70
CA GLY A 113 -3.82 10.16 -6.63
C GLY A 113 -2.43 10.76 -6.58
N ASN A 114 -2.02 11.31 -5.43
CA ASN A 114 -0.65 11.71 -5.20
C ASN A 114 0.06 10.68 -4.32
N PHE A 115 0.99 9.94 -4.91
CA PHE A 115 1.87 9.03 -4.18
C PHE A 115 3.20 9.73 -3.95
N ASP A 116 3.31 10.47 -2.86
CA ASP A 116 4.60 11.02 -2.43
C ASP A 116 5.30 9.96 -1.57
N TRP A 117 6.21 9.23 -2.21
CA TRP A 117 7.03 8.21 -1.56
C TRP A 117 8.31 8.89 -1.08
N ASP A 118 8.43 9.05 0.23
CA ASP A 118 9.49 9.85 0.88
C ASP A 118 10.66 9.01 1.41
N GLY A 119 10.80 7.74 1.01
CA GLY A 119 11.83 6.89 1.60
C GLY A 119 11.37 6.05 2.77
N ASN A 120 10.25 6.41 3.40
CA ASN A 120 10.02 6.04 4.80
C ASN A 120 8.54 5.68 5.02
N VAL A 121 8.17 4.46 4.63
CA VAL A 121 6.75 4.06 4.55
C VAL A 121 6.46 2.76 5.28
N SER A 122 7.11 2.48 6.41
CA SER A 122 6.45 1.58 7.38
C SER A 122 5.45 2.42 8.16
N GLY A 123 4.16 2.30 7.83
CA GLY A 123 3.09 2.80 8.69
C GLY A 123 2.38 4.09 8.24
N LYS A 124 2.05 4.22 6.95
CA LYS A 124 1.29 5.38 6.45
C LYS A 124 -0.21 5.13 6.37
N LEU A 125 -1.01 6.20 6.46
CA LEU A 125 -2.45 6.17 6.30
C LEU A 125 -2.84 6.71 4.93
N ILE A 126 -3.90 6.16 4.34
CA ILE A 126 -4.49 6.72 3.12
C ILE A 126 -5.41 7.86 3.54
N LYS A 127 -5.01 9.09 3.23
CA LYS A 127 -5.84 10.28 3.39
C LYS A 127 -6.56 10.57 2.09
N VAL A 128 -7.86 10.83 2.21
CA VAL A 128 -8.69 11.25 1.10
C VAL A 128 -9.19 12.66 1.36
N THR A 129 -9.05 13.50 0.35
CA THR A 129 -9.43 14.90 0.40
C THR A 129 -10.42 15.20 -0.70
N ILE A 130 -11.59 15.70 -0.33
CA ILE A 130 -12.65 16.12 -1.24
C ILE A 130 -12.62 17.64 -1.26
N LYS A 131 -12.42 18.24 -2.43
CA LYS A 131 -12.51 19.70 -2.62
C LYS A 131 -13.76 20.01 -3.42
N SER A 132 -14.56 20.97 -2.95
CA SER A 132 -15.65 21.55 -3.75
C SER A 132 -15.19 22.87 -4.36
N ASP A 133 -15.08 22.92 -5.68
CA ASP A 133 -14.89 24.15 -6.44
C ASP A 133 -16.25 24.65 -6.94
N ALA A 134 -16.49 25.95 -6.86
CA ALA A 134 -17.71 26.59 -7.34
C ALA A 134 -17.83 26.55 -8.87
N THR A 135 -16.71 26.46 -9.60
CA THR A 135 -16.66 26.49 -11.07
C THR A 135 -16.68 25.09 -11.68
N ASP A 136 -16.08 24.17 -10.95
CA ASP A 136 -15.46 22.98 -11.53
C ASP A 136 -16.04 21.69 -10.87
N GLY A 137 -16.77 21.86 -9.76
CA GLY A 137 -17.50 20.80 -9.07
C GLY A 137 -16.71 20.17 -7.94
N LYS A 138 -17.07 18.95 -7.54
CA LYS A 138 -16.40 18.23 -6.43
C LYS A 138 -15.32 17.31 -6.98
N TYR A 139 -14.11 17.39 -6.42
CA TYR A 139 -12.96 16.54 -6.79
C TYR A 139 -12.45 15.75 -5.60
N VAL A 140 -12.04 14.51 -5.87
CA VAL A 140 -11.42 13.62 -4.89
C VAL A 140 -9.92 13.57 -5.17
N THR A 141 -9.12 13.69 -4.12
CA THR A 141 -7.67 13.48 -4.13
C THR A 141 -7.32 12.46 -3.06
N VAL A 142 -6.41 11.55 -3.36
CA VAL A 142 -5.90 10.56 -2.38
C VAL A 142 -4.40 10.72 -2.22
N ALA A 143 -3.90 10.64 -0.98
CA ALA A 143 -2.49 10.79 -0.67
C ALA A 143 -2.09 10.02 0.58
N TRP A 144 -0.79 9.74 0.72
CA TRP A 144 -0.22 9.24 1.96
C TRP A 144 -0.14 10.33 3.03
N GLU A 145 -0.45 9.95 4.27
CA GLU A 145 -0.16 10.78 5.44
C GLU A 145 0.51 9.96 6.54
N ASN A 146 1.43 10.60 7.26
CA ASN A 146 2.11 10.04 8.43
C ASN A 146 1.23 10.12 9.69
#